data_AF-A0A949G5J9-F1
#
_entry.id   AF-A0A949G5J9-F1
#
_cell.length_a   1.000
_cell.length_b   1.000
_cell.length_c   1.000
_cell.angle_alpha   90.00
_cell.angle_beta   90.00
_cell.angle_gamma   90.00
#
_symmetry.space_group_name_H-M   'P 1'
#
loop_
_entity.id
_entity.type
_entity.pdbx_description
1 polymer ?
#
loop_
_entity_poly.entity_id
_entity_poly.type
_entity_poly.pdbx_seq_one_letter_code
_entity_poly.pdbx_strand_id
1 'polypeptide(L)' 'TYVGIDTLALDCIHTNALMQAMHDGFEAGSLQPFQVTPDAVFGLDQAMRVYQEVLGGAKRRIVFNP' A
#
# COMPACT_ATOMS: atom_id res chain seq x y z
N THR A 1 23.27 -1.97 7.67
CA THR A 1 22.87 -0.56 7.70
C THR A 1 21.37 -0.48 7.73
N TYR A 2 20.77 0.20 8.71
CA TYR A 2 19.34 0.49 8.72
C TYR A 2 19.10 1.72 7.83
N VAL A 3 18.25 1.59 6.82
CA VAL A 3 17.84 2.70 5.96
C VAL A 3 16.44 3.08 6.41
N GLY A 4 16.30 4.24 7.06
CA GLY A 4 15.00 4.82 7.36
C GLY A 4 14.43 5.43 6.08
N ILE A 5 13.25 4.96 5.64
CA ILE A 5 12.51 5.58 4.54
C ILE A 5 11.39 6.41 5.19
N ASP A 6 11.51 7.73 5.11
CA ASP A 6 10.45 8.65 5.51
C ASP A 6 9.61 9.01 4.29
N THR A 7 8.50 8.29 4.12
CA THR A 7 7.56 8.58 3.02
C THR A 7 6.71 9.81 3.27
N LEU A 8 6.68 10.38 4.50
CA LEU A 8 5.96 11.62 4.78
C LEU A 8 6.69 12.86 4.27
N ALA A 9 8.01 12.78 4.10
CA ALA A 9 8.82 13.85 3.51
C ALA A 9 8.72 13.94 1.98
N LEU A 10 8.05 12.99 1.32
CA LEU A 10 7.87 13.00 -0.14
C LEU A 10 6.75 13.95 -0.53
N ASP A 11 7.07 14.99 -1.31
CA ASP A 11 6.07 15.83 -1.95
C ASP A 11 5.42 15.12 -3.17
N CYS A 12 4.40 15.75 -3.75
CA CYS A 12 3.67 15.17 -4.89
C CYS A 12 4.52 15.04 -6.16
N ILE A 13 5.49 15.94 -6.39
CA ILE A 13 6.34 15.92 -7.59
C ILE A 13 7.29 14.73 -7.51
N HIS A 14 7.99 14.60 -6.38
CA HIS A 14 8.90 13.48 -6.12
C HIS A 14 8.15 12.15 -6.10
N THR A 15 6.97 12.10 -5.49
CA THR A 15 6.13 10.90 -5.46
C THR A 15 5.73 10.45 -6.86
N ASN A 16 5.26 11.37 -7.72
CA ASN A 16 4.86 11.02 -9.09
C ASN A 16 6.04 10.57 -9.94
N ALA A 17 7.21 11.20 -9.80
CA ALA A 17 8.41 10.78 -10.51
C ALA A 17 8.80 9.33 -10.16
N LEU A 18 8.73 8.96 -8.88
CA LEU A 18 8.98 7.60 -8.42
C LEU A 18 7.92 6.62 -8.93
N MET A 19 6.64 6.98 -8.90
CA MET A 19 5.56 6.14 -9.45
C MET A 19 5.75 5.89 -10.95
N GLN A 20 6.09 6.93 -11.72
CA GLN A 20 6.36 6.82 -13.15
C GLN A 20 7.57 5.92 -13.43
N ALA A 21 8.63 6.02 -12.64
CA ALA A 21 9.82 5.18 -12.78
C ALA A 21 9.55 3.69 -12.52
N MET A 22 8.49 3.35 -11.76
CA MET A 22 8.09 1.95 -11.53
C MET A 22 7.22 1.36 -12.65
N HIS A 23 6.66 2.19 -13.54
CA HIS A 23 5.68 1.78 -14.54
C HIS A 23 6.15 0.58 -15.38
N ASP A 24 7.31 0.68 -16.01
CA ASP A 24 7.83 -0.37 -16.89
C ASP A 24 8.09 -1.68 -16.15
N GLY A 25 8.43 -1.59 -14.86
CA GLY A 25 8.61 -2.76 -14.00
C GLY A 25 7.29 -3.49 -13.73
N PHE A 26 6.19 -2.75 -13.54
CA PHE A 26 4.86 -3.34 -13.38
C PHE A 26 4.35 -3.94 -14.69
N GLU A 27 4.51 -3.24 -15.83
CA GLU A 27 4.15 -3.75 -17.16
C GLU A 27 4.92 -5.03 -17.51
N ALA A 28 6.22 -5.09 -17.19
CA ALA A 28 7.04 -6.28 -17.39
C ALA A 28 6.81 -7.38 -16.33
N GLY A 29 6.05 -7.12 -15.27
CA GLY A 29 5.82 -8.04 -14.15
C GLY A 29 7.05 -8.30 -13.26
N SER A 30 8.15 -7.56 -13.45
CA SER A 30 9.33 -7.60 -12.59
C SER A 30 9.10 -6.88 -11.27
N LEU A 31 8.16 -5.94 -11.24
CA LEU A 31 7.51 -5.41 -10.05
C LEU A 31 6.08 -5.95 -9.98
N GLN A 32 5.67 -6.36 -8.78
CA GLN A 32 4.32 -6.84 -8.53
C GLN A 32 3.79 -6.19 -7.25
N PRO A 33 2.50 -5.84 -7.21
CA PRO A 33 1.89 -5.35 -5.98
C PRO A 33 1.88 -6.50 -4.96
N PHE A 34 1.92 -6.13 -3.67
CA PHE A 34 1.67 -7.10 -2.61
C PHE A 34 0.28 -7.71 -2.78
N GLN A 35 0.19 -9.03 -2.63
CA GLN A 35 -1.06 -9.76 -2.78
C GLN A 35 -2.13 -9.24 -1.80
N VAL A 36 -3.32 -8.98 -2.35
CA VAL A 36 -4.53 -8.69 -1.56
C VAL A 36 -5.40 -9.94 -1.59
N THR A 37 -5.62 -10.55 -0.44
CA THR A 37 -6.47 -11.73 -0.33
C THR A 37 -7.95 -11.32 -0.29
N PRO A 38 -8.88 -12.14 -0.79
CA PRO A 38 -10.31 -11.77 -0.83
C PRO A 38 -10.91 -11.43 0.54
N ASP A 39 -10.39 -12.01 1.62
CA ASP A 39 -10.79 -11.75 3.00
C ASP A 39 -10.21 -10.45 3.59
N ALA A 40 -9.40 -9.71 2.83
CA ALA A 40 -8.78 -8.44 3.22
C ALA A 40 -9.41 -7.22 2.50
N VAL A 41 -10.57 -7.39 1.85
CA VAL A 41 -11.29 -6.33 1.14
C VAL A 41 -12.54 -5.97 1.93
N PHE A 42 -12.70 -4.69 2.29
CA PHE A 42 -13.76 -4.21 3.17
C PHE A 42 -14.48 -2.98 2.60
N GLY A 43 -15.74 -2.81 2.97
CA GLY A 43 -16.47 -1.54 2.75
C GLY A 43 -16.06 -0.47 3.77
N LEU A 44 -16.37 0.79 3.48
CA LEU A 44 -16.07 1.92 4.37
C LEU A 44 -16.86 1.88 5.70
N ASP A 45 -18.00 1.21 5.72
CA ASP A 45 -18.80 0.96 6.93
C ASP A 45 -18.03 0.16 8.00
N GLN A 46 -16.98 -0.55 7.59
CA GLN A 46 -16.13 -1.37 8.47
C GLN A 46 -14.84 -0.68 8.89
N ALA A 47 -14.64 0.60 8.54
CA ALA A 47 -13.36 1.28 8.70
C ALA A 47 -12.80 1.21 10.12
N MET A 48 -13.62 1.46 11.15
CA MET A 48 -13.19 1.42 12.55
C MET A 48 -12.60 0.05 12.94
N ARG A 49 -13.32 -1.03 12.64
CA ARG A 49 -12.89 -2.40 12.92
C ARG A 49 -11.57 -2.72 12.21
N VAL A 50 -11.46 -2.32 10.96
CA VAL A 50 -10.32 -2.61 10.11
C VAL A 50 -9.07 -1.84 10.56
N TYR A 51 -9.21 -0.57 10.94
CA TYR A 51 -8.10 0.20 11.52
C TYR A 51 -7.59 -0.41 12.85
N GLN A 52 -8.48 -0.92 13.70
CA GLN A 52 -8.09 -1.64 14.92
C GLN A 52 -7.26 -2.88 14.62
N GLU A 53 -7.60 -3.62 13.55
CA GLU A 53 -6.83 -4.78 13.10
C GLU A 53 -5.42 -4.39 12.63
N VAL A 54 -5.30 -3.30 11.85
CA VAL A 54 -4.00 -2.78 11.40
C VAL A 54 -3.13 -2.37 12.59
N LEU A 55 -3.70 -1.63 13.54
CA LEU A 55 -3.00 -1.24 14.78
C LEU A 55 -2.57 -2.46 15.62
N GLY A 56 -3.33 -3.55 15.55
CA GLY A 56 -2.99 -4.85 16.15
C GLY A 56 -1.88 -5.63 15.42
N GLY A 57 -1.33 -5.10 14.32
CA GLY A 57 -0.24 -5.72 13.58
C GLY A 57 -0.67 -6.69 12.50
N ALA A 58 -1.79 -6.41 11.81
CA ALA A 58 -2.26 -7.17 10.66
C ALA A 58 -1.12 -7.52 9.68
N LYS A 59 -1.09 -8.78 9.23
CA LYS A 59 -0.10 -9.28 8.25
C LYS A 59 -0.60 -9.27 6.81
N ARG A 60 -1.92 -9.11 6.63
CA ARG A 60 -2.58 -9.04 5.34
C ARG A 60 -2.70 -7.60 4.86
N ARG A 61 -2.63 -7.41 3.54
CA ARG A 61 -2.82 -6.09 2.92
C ARG A 61 -4.30 -5.79 2.84
N ILE A 62 -4.78 -4.97 3.77
CA ILE A 62 -6.16 -4.54 3.84
C ILE A 62 -6.42 -3.44 2.81
N VAL A 63 -7.52 -3.55 2.07
CA VAL A 63 -7.99 -2.57 1.09
C VAL A 63 -9.45 -2.22 1.35
N PHE A 64 -9.79 -0.94 1.27
CA PHE A 64 -11.19 -0.51 1.17
C PHE A 64 -11.64 -0.53 -0.29
N ASN A 65 -12.79 -1.15 -0.55
CA ASN A 65 -13.49 -1.13 -1.83
C ASN A 65 -14.85 -0.42 -1.62
N PRO A 66 -14.90 0.91 -1.79
CA PRO A 66 -16.07 1.73 -1.50
C PRO A 66 -17.23 1.54 -2.49
#